data_AF-A0A6S6TVF6-F1
#
_entry.id   AF-A0A6S6TVF6-F1
#
_cell.length_a   1.000
_cell.length_b   1.000
_cell.length_c   1.000
_cell.angle_alpha   90.00
_cell.angle_beta   90.00
_cell.angle_gamma   90.00
#
_symmetry.space_group_name_H-M   'P 1'
#
loop_
_entity.id
_entity.type
_entity.pdbx_description
1 polymer ?
#
loop_
_entity_poly.entity_id
_entity_poly.type
_entity_poly.pdbx_seq_one_letter_code
_entity_poly.pdbx_strand_id
1 'polypeptide(L)'
;MKLRVLLSIPLSMFIYSNVIAHGDVTPQAMDTSDLPQLGEEWLEENPWRDPENENWLRSANIGASGYNQNCARCHGLGGVSGGLAPDLRLLSADMDGDEWYLERFRNGMTQNGITKMPGFGEILSQEAAWAIRTYLETRPEDDAFKDHNDRLVEIRDSLKGMADAITAGGKAESFAAAAKEFQKELSEIGDSAKTASKAPKADSPISQAAGTLLEITDASFGKAAEVLTIGLSAAK
;
A
#
# COMPACT_ATOMS: atom_id res chain seq x y z
N MET A 1 -3.07 43.54 -62.66
CA MET A 1 -4.11 42.81 -61.90
C MET A 1 -3.54 42.49 -60.52
N LYS A 2 -3.89 43.26 -59.47
CA LYS A 2 -3.34 43.07 -58.11
C LYS A 2 -4.28 42.15 -57.32
N LEU A 3 -3.83 40.92 -57.07
CA LEU A 3 -4.60 39.90 -56.34
C LEU A 3 -4.49 40.17 -54.83
N ARG A 4 -5.62 40.49 -54.17
CA ARG A 4 -5.72 40.63 -52.72
C ARG A 4 -5.88 39.24 -52.10
N VAL A 5 -4.90 38.80 -51.32
CA VAL A 5 -5.02 37.59 -50.49
C VAL A 5 -5.64 38.02 -49.16
N LEU A 6 -6.91 37.65 -48.94
CA LEU A 6 -7.59 37.76 -47.65
C LEU A 6 -7.18 36.56 -46.80
N LEU A 7 -6.38 36.79 -45.76
CA LEU A 7 -5.99 35.79 -44.78
C LEU A 7 -7.15 35.64 -43.76
N SER A 8 -7.99 34.64 -43.94
CA SER A 8 -9.02 34.26 -42.97
C SER A 8 -8.37 33.54 -41.79
N ILE A 9 -8.34 34.18 -40.62
CA ILE A 9 -7.92 33.55 -39.36
C ILE A 9 -9.13 32.75 -38.83
N PRO A 10 -9.05 31.41 -38.73
CA PRO A 10 -10.12 30.66 -38.10
C PRO A 10 -10.12 30.97 -36.60
N LEU A 11 -11.27 31.42 -36.10
CA LEU A 11 -11.53 31.63 -34.67
C LEU A 11 -11.66 30.26 -33.99
N SER A 12 -10.55 29.71 -33.48
CA SER A 12 -10.58 28.52 -32.63
C SER A 12 -11.27 28.85 -31.31
N MET A 13 -12.52 28.41 -31.17
CA MET A 13 -13.22 28.33 -29.89
C MET A 13 -12.46 27.37 -28.96
N PHE A 14 -11.73 27.92 -27.98
CA PHE A 14 -11.25 27.14 -26.84
C PHE A 14 -12.45 26.80 -25.95
N ILE A 15 -12.90 25.55 -25.99
CA ILE A 15 -13.84 25.01 -25.02
C ILE A 15 -13.04 24.80 -23.72
N TYR A 16 -13.29 25.66 -22.73
CA TYR A 16 -12.77 25.45 -21.37
C TYR A 16 -13.57 24.31 -20.73
N SER A 17 -13.05 23.09 -20.84
CA SER A 17 -13.51 21.98 -20.01
C SER A 17 -13.08 22.25 -18.57
N ASN A 18 -14.04 22.57 -17.71
CA ASN A 18 -13.81 22.53 -16.27
C ASN A 18 -13.60 21.05 -15.90
N VAL A 19 -12.35 20.62 -15.84
CA VAL A 19 -11.98 19.32 -15.29
C VAL A 19 -12.17 19.44 -13.78
N ILE A 20 -13.25 18.84 -13.28
CA ILE A 20 -13.43 18.62 -11.83
C ILE A 20 -12.41 17.53 -11.46
N ALA A 21 -11.16 17.94 -11.23
CA ALA A 21 -10.03 17.07 -10.90
C ALA A 21 -9.98 16.68 -9.42
N HIS A 22 -10.96 17.12 -8.63
CA HIS A 22 -11.12 16.66 -7.26
C HIS A 22 -12.02 15.44 -7.31
N GLY A 23 -11.40 14.25 -7.28
CA GLY A 23 -12.11 13.00 -7.05
C GLY A 23 -13.04 13.13 -5.85
N ASP A 24 -14.17 12.43 -5.93
CA ASP A 24 -15.18 12.45 -4.89
C ASP A 24 -14.54 12.18 -3.52
N VAL A 25 -14.87 13.03 -2.54
CA VAL A 25 -14.39 12.89 -1.15
C VAL A 25 -15.36 12.04 -0.32
N THR A 26 -16.39 11.47 -0.96
CA THR A 26 -17.22 10.43 -0.34
C THR A 26 -16.37 9.20 -0.04
N PRO A 27 -16.51 8.60 1.16
CA PRO A 27 -15.88 7.32 1.45
C PRO A 27 -16.26 6.27 0.41
N GLN A 28 -15.26 5.53 -0.05
CA GLN A 28 -15.41 4.47 -1.03
C GLN A 28 -15.67 3.15 -0.30
N ALA A 29 -16.65 2.40 -0.78
CA ALA A 29 -16.97 1.09 -0.25
C ALA A 29 -15.76 0.15 -0.34
N MET A 30 -15.58 -0.70 0.68
CA MET A 30 -14.59 -1.77 0.69
C MET A 30 -15.28 -3.12 0.52
N ASP A 31 -14.70 -3.97 -0.32
CA ASP A 31 -15.08 -5.38 -0.40
C ASP A 31 -14.34 -6.18 0.67
N THR A 32 -15.08 -6.68 1.65
CA THR A 32 -14.60 -7.54 2.74
C THR A 32 -15.21 -8.94 2.69
N SER A 33 -15.83 -9.32 1.57
CA SER A 33 -16.53 -10.61 1.42
C SER A 33 -15.63 -11.83 1.61
N ASP A 34 -14.33 -11.65 1.37
CA ASP A 34 -13.28 -12.64 1.53
C ASP A 34 -12.76 -12.80 2.98
N LEU A 35 -13.25 -11.99 3.93
CA LEU A 35 -12.88 -12.06 5.35
C LEU A 35 -14.00 -12.71 6.19
N PRO A 36 -13.66 -13.36 7.31
CA PRO A 36 -14.65 -13.82 8.27
C PRO A 36 -15.55 -12.67 8.75
N GLN A 37 -16.85 -12.90 8.79
CA GLN A 37 -17.82 -11.94 9.32
C GLN A 37 -17.70 -11.88 10.85
N LEU A 38 -17.52 -10.68 11.38
CA LEU A 38 -17.25 -10.43 12.81
C LEU A 38 -18.53 -10.12 13.61
N GLY A 39 -19.64 -9.83 12.92
CA GLY A 39 -20.94 -9.54 13.53
C GLY A 39 -21.18 -8.05 13.80
N GLU A 40 -22.31 -7.75 14.43
CA GLU A 40 -22.77 -6.37 14.69
C GLU A 40 -22.08 -5.72 15.89
N GLU A 41 -21.69 -6.52 16.88
CA GLU A 41 -20.94 -6.05 18.05
C GLU A 41 -19.48 -5.80 17.65
N TRP A 42 -19.00 -4.58 17.90
CA TRP A 42 -17.64 -4.20 17.58
C TRP A 42 -16.68 -4.90 18.53
N LEU A 43 -15.68 -5.57 17.96
CA LEU A 43 -14.56 -6.07 18.74
C LEU A 43 -13.78 -4.90 19.35
N GLU A 44 -13.07 -5.18 20.45
CA GLU A 44 -12.21 -4.20 21.12
C GLU A 44 -10.76 -4.27 20.62
N GLU A 45 -10.34 -5.43 20.11
CA GLU A 45 -8.98 -5.68 19.62
C GLU A 45 -8.96 -6.20 18.18
N ASN A 46 -7.87 -5.92 17.46
CA ASN A 46 -7.67 -6.39 16.09
C ASN A 46 -7.62 -7.93 16.02
N PRO A 47 -8.61 -8.60 15.38
CA PRO A 47 -8.66 -10.06 15.31
C PRO A 47 -7.60 -10.67 14.39
N TRP A 48 -6.94 -9.87 13.55
CA TRP A 48 -5.99 -10.33 12.54
C TRP A 48 -4.56 -9.86 12.78
N ARG A 49 -4.22 -9.42 14.00
CA ARG A 49 -2.86 -8.96 14.34
C ARG A 49 -1.82 -10.08 14.31
N ASP A 50 -2.20 -11.28 14.71
CA ASP A 50 -1.31 -12.45 14.78
C ASP A 50 -0.89 -12.88 13.36
N PRO A 51 0.41 -12.89 13.02
CA PRO A 51 0.92 -13.34 11.73
C PRO A 51 0.62 -14.82 11.42
N GLU A 52 0.33 -15.65 12.42
CA GLU A 52 -0.07 -17.05 12.23
C GLU A 52 -1.56 -17.18 11.85
N ASN A 53 -2.35 -16.12 11.99
CA ASN A 53 -3.73 -16.11 11.54
C ASN A 53 -3.79 -16.19 10.00
N GLU A 54 -4.57 -17.15 9.48
CA GLU A 54 -4.74 -17.34 8.02
C GLU A 54 -5.27 -16.10 7.29
N ASN A 55 -5.94 -15.19 8.01
CA ASN A 55 -6.48 -13.94 7.49
C ASN A 55 -5.53 -12.74 7.67
N TRP A 56 -4.37 -12.89 8.31
CA TRP A 56 -3.43 -11.78 8.55
C TRP A 56 -3.02 -11.07 7.25
N LEU A 57 -2.47 -11.82 6.29
CA LEU A 57 -2.03 -11.22 5.02
C LEU A 57 -3.21 -10.79 4.15
N ARG A 58 -4.32 -11.55 4.18
CA ARG A 58 -5.53 -11.23 3.43
C ARG A 58 -6.14 -9.91 3.89
N SER A 59 -6.27 -9.72 5.20
CA SER A 59 -6.79 -8.49 5.81
C SER A 59 -5.85 -7.31 5.57
N ALA A 60 -4.52 -7.49 5.68
CA ALA A 60 -3.56 -6.45 5.32
C ALA A 60 -3.68 -6.02 3.85
N ASN A 61 -3.88 -6.96 2.91
CA ASN A 61 -4.05 -6.67 1.48
C ASN A 61 -5.36 -5.92 1.17
N ILE A 62 -6.48 -6.36 1.77
CA ILE A 62 -7.77 -5.66 1.65
C ILE A 62 -7.67 -4.26 2.28
N GLY A 63 -7.02 -4.18 3.44
CA GLY A 63 -6.74 -2.95 4.16
C GLY A 63 -5.90 -1.96 3.37
N ALA A 64 -4.90 -2.42 2.62
CA ALA A 64 -4.06 -1.57 1.77
C ALA A 64 -4.91 -0.83 0.72
N SER A 65 -5.84 -1.54 0.07
CA SER A 65 -6.77 -0.95 -0.89
C SER A 65 -7.70 0.05 -0.22
N GLY A 66 -8.32 -0.36 0.90
CA GLY A 66 -9.21 0.50 1.69
C GLY A 66 -8.56 1.78 2.18
N TYR A 67 -7.35 1.66 2.72
CA TYR A 67 -6.53 2.76 3.20
C TYR A 67 -6.18 3.75 2.09
N ASN A 68 -5.73 3.24 0.93
CA ASN A 68 -5.36 4.09 -0.19
C ASN A 68 -6.55 4.91 -0.74
N GLN A 69 -7.75 4.34 -0.70
CA GLN A 69 -8.97 5.01 -1.17
C GLN A 69 -9.52 6.02 -0.15
N ASN A 70 -9.47 5.70 1.14
CA ASN A 70 -10.20 6.45 2.16
C ASN A 70 -9.32 7.31 3.09
N CYS A 71 -8.04 6.98 3.24
CA CYS A 71 -7.20 7.52 4.32
C CYS A 71 -5.93 8.23 3.81
N ALA A 72 -5.31 7.68 2.76
CA ALA A 72 -3.98 8.10 2.30
C ALA A 72 -3.90 9.57 1.85
N ARG A 73 -5.01 10.17 1.41
CA ARG A 73 -5.05 11.59 1.05
C ARG A 73 -4.69 12.52 2.22
N CYS A 74 -5.02 12.13 3.45
CA CYS A 74 -4.78 12.93 4.65
C CYS A 74 -3.59 12.42 5.46
N HIS A 75 -3.49 11.09 5.61
CA HIS A 75 -2.48 10.43 6.42
C HIS A 75 -1.23 10.00 5.63
N GLY A 76 -1.21 10.26 4.33
CA GLY A 76 -0.13 9.94 3.41
C GLY A 76 -0.09 8.49 2.97
N LEU A 77 0.70 8.18 1.93
CA LEU A 77 0.81 6.83 1.40
C LEU A 77 1.47 5.91 2.43
N GLY A 78 0.96 4.69 2.59
CA GLY A 78 1.52 3.75 3.56
C GLY A 78 1.37 4.15 5.02
N GLY A 79 0.55 5.15 5.36
CA GLY A 79 0.43 5.69 6.72
C GLY A 79 1.44 6.78 7.05
N VAL A 80 2.40 7.05 6.16
CA VAL A 80 3.49 8.02 6.38
C VAL A 80 2.98 9.44 6.19
N SER A 81 2.90 10.20 7.28
CA SER A 81 2.34 11.55 7.23
C SER A 81 3.19 12.54 6.43
N GLY A 82 2.53 13.30 5.54
CA GLY A 82 3.08 14.50 4.91
C GLY A 82 2.88 15.80 5.70
N GLY A 83 2.42 15.72 6.96
CA GLY A 83 2.18 16.86 7.85
C GLY A 83 0.74 17.38 7.91
N LEU A 84 -0.19 16.82 7.11
CA LEU A 84 -1.61 17.21 7.14
C LEU A 84 -2.39 16.56 8.30
N ALA A 85 -2.21 15.26 8.49
CA ALA A 85 -2.79 14.47 9.57
C ALA A 85 -1.71 13.56 10.20
N PRO A 86 -1.90 13.00 11.40
CA PRO A 86 -0.88 12.18 12.07
C PRO A 86 -0.44 10.95 11.26
N ASP A 87 0.80 10.51 11.45
CA ASP A 87 1.30 9.23 10.93
C ASP A 87 0.61 8.09 11.69
N LEU A 88 -0.12 7.26 10.96
CA LEU A 88 -0.96 6.23 11.57
C LEU A 88 -0.19 4.96 11.92
N ARG A 89 1.02 4.77 11.39
CA ARG A 89 1.85 3.61 11.72
C ARG A 89 2.39 3.68 13.15
N LEU A 90 2.44 4.88 13.72
CA LEU A 90 2.94 5.12 15.07
C LEU A 90 1.93 4.79 16.18
N LEU A 91 0.69 4.47 15.82
CA LEU A 91 -0.31 4.00 16.77
C LEU A 91 0.06 2.57 17.18
N SER A 92 0.15 2.30 18.49
CA SER A 92 0.61 1.02 19.02
C SER A 92 -0.32 -0.13 18.63
N ALA A 93 0.27 -1.27 18.30
CA ALA A 93 -0.46 -2.51 18.00
C ALA A 93 -0.83 -3.26 19.30
N ASP A 94 -1.67 -2.62 20.11
CA ASP A 94 -2.21 -3.12 21.37
C ASP A 94 -3.64 -2.61 21.59
N MET A 95 -4.27 -3.06 22.67
CA MET A 95 -5.65 -2.71 23.03
C MET A 95 -5.86 -1.19 23.17
N ASP A 96 -4.91 -0.45 23.78
CA ASP A 96 -5.02 1.01 23.92
C ASP A 96 -4.98 1.70 22.54
N GLY A 97 -4.11 1.22 21.65
CA GLY A 97 -4.04 1.71 20.28
C GLY A 97 -5.29 1.36 19.46
N ASP A 98 -5.89 0.19 19.70
CA ASP A 98 -7.12 -0.25 19.04
C ASP A 98 -8.32 0.59 19.47
N GLU A 99 -8.47 0.85 20.77
CA GLU A 99 -9.49 1.76 21.31
C GLU A 99 -9.40 3.13 20.63
N TRP A 100 -8.19 3.71 20.56
CA TRP A 100 -7.97 4.99 19.91
C TRP A 100 -8.31 4.96 18.42
N TYR A 101 -7.96 3.89 17.73
CA TYR A 101 -8.26 3.73 16.31
C TYR A 101 -9.74 3.61 16.04
N LEU A 102 -10.45 2.75 16.78
CA LEU A 102 -11.88 2.54 16.60
C LEU A 102 -12.67 3.81 16.89
N GLU A 103 -12.33 4.54 17.95
CA GLU A 103 -12.99 5.81 18.27
C GLU A 103 -12.87 6.81 17.11
N ARG A 104 -11.65 6.96 16.56
CA ARG A 104 -11.41 7.86 15.41
C ARG A 104 -12.01 7.34 14.12
N PHE A 105 -11.95 6.04 13.86
CA PHE A 105 -12.51 5.43 12.67
C PHE A 105 -14.04 5.61 12.66
N ARG A 106 -14.71 5.31 13.77
CA ARG A 106 -16.16 5.33 13.86
C ARG A 106 -16.70 6.75 13.88
N ASN A 107 -16.13 7.61 14.72
CA ASN A 107 -16.70 8.93 15.03
C ASN A 107 -15.96 10.10 14.36
N GLY A 108 -14.79 9.86 13.78
CA GLY A 108 -13.97 10.89 13.14
C GLY A 108 -13.32 11.85 14.13
N MET A 109 -13.08 13.08 13.68
CA MET A 109 -12.57 14.17 14.52
C MET A 109 -13.15 15.50 14.05
N THR A 110 -13.85 16.19 14.95
CA THR A 110 -14.29 17.57 14.75
C THR A 110 -13.63 18.46 15.79
N GLN A 111 -13.02 19.55 15.34
CA GLN A 111 -12.37 20.52 16.21
C GLN A 111 -12.84 21.92 15.83
N ASN A 112 -13.33 22.69 16.82
CA ASN A 112 -13.86 24.04 16.64
C ASN A 112 -14.97 24.11 15.57
N GLY A 113 -15.85 23.10 15.52
CA GLY A 113 -16.93 23.00 14.54
C GLY A 113 -16.49 22.63 13.12
N ILE A 114 -15.20 22.33 12.90
CA ILE A 114 -14.68 21.91 11.61
C ILE A 114 -14.33 20.43 11.66
N THR A 115 -14.96 19.63 10.81
CA THR A 115 -14.62 18.22 10.62
C THR A 115 -13.23 18.10 10.00
N LYS A 116 -12.31 17.48 10.73
CA LYS A 116 -10.92 17.20 10.32
C LYS A 116 -10.76 15.79 9.78
N MET A 117 -11.52 14.84 10.34
CA MET A 117 -11.58 13.46 9.91
C MET A 117 -13.05 13.04 9.90
N PRO A 118 -13.58 12.50 8.79
CA PRO A 118 -14.94 11.97 8.75
C PRO A 118 -15.05 10.70 9.61
N GLY A 119 -16.24 10.44 10.15
CA GLY A 119 -16.56 9.15 10.75
C GLY A 119 -16.96 8.15 9.67
N PHE A 120 -16.49 6.91 9.80
CA PHE A 120 -16.71 5.82 8.84
C PHE A 120 -17.62 4.72 9.40
N GLY A 121 -17.97 4.75 10.70
CA GLY A 121 -18.65 3.64 11.37
C GLY A 121 -20.05 3.29 10.84
N GLU A 122 -20.70 4.23 10.14
CA GLU A 122 -22.00 3.99 9.47
C GLU A 122 -21.85 3.63 7.98
N ILE A 123 -20.64 3.67 7.44
CA ILE A 123 -20.37 3.55 5.99
C ILE A 123 -19.54 2.29 5.69
N LEU A 124 -18.56 2.00 6.53
CA LEU A 124 -17.67 0.87 6.41
C LEU A 124 -17.93 -0.12 7.55
N SER A 125 -17.87 -1.41 7.25
CA SER A 125 -18.07 -2.48 8.24
C SER A 125 -16.89 -2.58 9.21
N GLN A 126 -17.05 -3.32 10.31
CA GLN A 126 -15.92 -3.52 11.24
C GLN A 126 -14.78 -4.33 10.59
N GLU A 127 -15.10 -5.23 9.66
CA GLU A 127 -14.09 -5.96 8.88
C GLU A 127 -13.23 -4.99 8.07
N ALA A 128 -13.84 -3.95 7.49
CA ALA A 128 -13.11 -2.92 6.77
C ALA A 128 -12.21 -2.12 7.71
N ALA A 129 -12.71 -1.77 8.90
CA ALA A 129 -11.94 -1.10 9.94
C ALA A 129 -10.72 -1.93 10.34
N TRP A 130 -10.91 -3.21 10.66
CA TRP A 130 -9.83 -4.09 11.11
C TRP A 130 -8.84 -4.47 10.00
N ALA A 131 -9.28 -4.52 8.75
CA ALA A 131 -8.41 -4.75 7.62
C ALA A 131 -7.45 -3.56 7.43
N ILE A 132 -7.98 -2.33 7.45
CA ILE A 132 -7.17 -1.11 7.44
C ILE A 132 -6.23 -1.06 8.64
N ARG A 133 -6.71 -1.43 9.83
CA ARG A 133 -5.88 -1.47 11.04
C ARG A 133 -4.70 -2.44 10.89
N THR A 134 -4.96 -3.66 10.43
CA THR A 134 -3.92 -4.67 10.18
C THR A 134 -2.92 -4.18 9.13
N TYR A 135 -3.39 -3.52 8.07
CA TYR A 135 -2.50 -2.89 7.10
C TYR A 135 -1.57 -1.85 7.74
N LEU A 136 -2.10 -0.96 8.59
CA LEU A 136 -1.32 0.08 9.27
C LEU A 136 -0.32 -0.50 10.28
N GLU A 137 -0.75 -1.49 11.06
CA GLU A 137 0.09 -2.16 12.05
C GLU A 137 1.30 -2.83 11.41
N THR A 138 1.11 -3.44 10.24
CA THR A 138 2.18 -4.17 9.53
C THR A 138 3.16 -3.27 8.79
N ARG A 139 3.01 -1.94 8.83
CA ARG A 139 3.93 -1.04 8.11
C ARG A 139 5.30 -0.99 8.82
N PRO A 140 6.40 -1.10 8.05
CA PRO A 140 7.74 -1.02 8.60
C PRO A 140 8.05 0.38 9.17
N GLU A 141 9.00 0.44 10.11
CA GLU A 141 9.65 1.69 10.52
C GLU A 141 10.49 2.27 9.37
N ASP A 142 10.76 3.59 9.41
CA ASP A 142 11.40 4.31 8.30
C ASP A 142 12.78 3.75 7.94
N ASP A 143 13.53 3.28 8.93
CA ASP A 143 14.88 2.78 8.75
C ASP A 143 15.00 1.25 8.81
N ALA A 144 13.86 0.53 8.71
CA ALA A 144 13.80 -0.93 8.80
C ALA A 144 14.74 -1.67 7.83
N PHE A 145 15.12 -1.04 6.72
CA PHE A 145 15.93 -1.64 5.66
C PHE A 145 17.23 -0.89 5.37
N LYS A 146 17.62 0.10 6.19
CA LYS A 146 18.76 0.99 5.89
C LYS A 146 20.06 0.22 5.64
N ASP A 147 20.28 -0.86 6.38
CA ASP A 147 21.52 -1.65 6.33
C ASP A 147 21.55 -2.63 5.13
N HIS A 148 20.43 -2.77 4.44
CA HIS A 148 20.27 -3.68 3.29
C HIS A 148 20.05 -2.95 1.96
N ASN A 149 19.97 -1.62 1.96
CA ASN A 149 19.54 -0.85 0.79
C ASN A 149 20.37 -1.15 -0.48
N ASP A 150 21.70 -1.14 -0.38
CA ASP A 150 22.57 -1.42 -1.52
C ASP A 150 22.36 -2.84 -2.05
N ARG A 151 22.20 -3.80 -1.15
CA ARG A 151 21.95 -5.20 -1.51
C ARG A 151 20.58 -5.40 -2.16
N LEU A 152 19.55 -4.73 -1.65
CA LEU A 152 18.21 -4.77 -2.25
C LEU A 152 18.19 -4.17 -3.67
N VAL A 153 19.00 -3.13 -3.91
CA VAL A 153 19.21 -2.56 -5.25
C VAL A 153 19.87 -3.58 -6.18
N GLU A 154 20.91 -4.28 -5.75
CA GLU A 154 21.56 -5.34 -6.55
C GLU A 154 20.59 -6.48 -6.89
N ILE A 155 19.79 -6.94 -5.92
CA ILE A 155 18.79 -8.00 -6.13
C ILE A 155 17.75 -7.54 -7.15
N ARG A 156 17.20 -6.33 -6.98
CA ARG A 156 16.24 -5.73 -7.92
C ARG A 156 16.80 -5.70 -9.35
N ASP A 157 18.03 -5.20 -9.51
CA ASP A 157 18.65 -5.06 -10.84
C ASP A 157 18.95 -6.42 -11.47
N SER A 158 19.33 -7.41 -10.65
CA SER A 158 19.51 -8.80 -11.09
C SER A 158 18.19 -9.42 -11.56
N LEU A 159 17.11 -9.27 -10.80
CA LEU A 159 15.77 -9.75 -11.15
C LEU A 159 15.26 -9.09 -12.43
N LYS A 160 15.51 -7.79 -12.60
CA LYS A 160 15.18 -7.08 -13.84
C LYS A 160 15.95 -7.63 -15.04
N GLY A 161 17.25 -7.86 -14.90
CA GLY A 161 18.06 -8.47 -15.97
C GLY A 161 17.59 -9.88 -16.35
N MET A 162 17.15 -10.68 -15.37
CA MET A 162 16.54 -11.99 -15.63
C MET A 162 15.21 -11.86 -16.38
N ALA A 163 14.36 -10.91 -16.00
CA ALA A 163 13.09 -10.64 -16.69
C ALA A 163 13.31 -10.20 -18.15
N ASP A 164 14.30 -9.34 -18.39
CA ASP A 164 14.68 -8.91 -19.75
C ASP A 164 15.18 -10.09 -20.59
N ALA A 165 15.99 -10.99 -20.00
CA ALA A 165 16.47 -12.19 -20.67
C ALA A 165 15.33 -13.17 -21.02
N ILE A 166 14.35 -13.34 -20.13
CA ILE A 166 13.14 -14.16 -20.41
C ILE A 166 12.34 -13.55 -21.56
N THR A 167 12.15 -12.22 -21.54
CA THR A 167 11.47 -11.50 -22.64
C THR A 167 12.20 -11.68 -23.99
N ALA A 168 13.54 -11.81 -23.96
CA ALA A 168 14.36 -12.07 -25.13
C ALA A 168 14.39 -13.55 -25.58
N GLY A 169 13.56 -14.43 -24.99
CA GLY A 169 13.46 -15.85 -25.34
C GLY A 169 14.22 -16.79 -24.40
N GLY A 170 14.75 -16.27 -23.29
CA GLY A 170 15.19 -17.08 -22.16
C GLY A 170 14.03 -17.80 -21.47
N LYS A 171 14.35 -18.68 -20.53
CA LYS A 171 13.36 -19.45 -19.78
C LYS A 171 13.54 -19.23 -18.27
N ALA A 172 12.44 -19.08 -17.54
CA ALA A 172 12.47 -18.90 -16.08
C ALA A 172 13.24 -20.00 -15.35
N GLU A 173 13.17 -21.25 -15.82
CA GLU A 173 13.84 -22.38 -15.20
C GLU A 173 15.37 -22.24 -15.19
N SER A 174 15.93 -21.54 -16.19
CA SER A 174 17.37 -21.25 -16.26
C SER A 174 17.86 -20.37 -15.11
N PHE A 175 16.96 -19.61 -14.49
CA PHE A 175 17.26 -18.69 -13.39
C PHE A 175 16.71 -19.18 -12.04
N ALA A 176 16.03 -20.32 -11.99
CA ALA A 176 15.30 -20.78 -10.81
C ALA A 176 16.18 -20.98 -9.56
N ALA A 177 17.45 -21.38 -9.74
CA ALA A 177 18.39 -21.52 -8.62
C ALA A 177 18.71 -20.16 -7.98
N ALA A 178 19.11 -19.18 -8.79
CA ALA A 178 19.39 -17.82 -8.31
C ALA A 178 18.13 -17.15 -7.73
N ALA A 179 16.97 -17.37 -8.35
CA ALA A 179 15.70 -16.84 -7.87
C ALA A 179 15.34 -17.37 -6.47
N LYS A 180 15.63 -18.64 -6.18
CA LYS A 180 15.43 -19.23 -4.85
C LYS A 180 16.39 -18.65 -3.81
N GLU A 181 17.63 -18.36 -4.19
CA GLU A 181 18.58 -17.68 -3.30
C GLU A 181 18.10 -16.27 -2.96
N PHE A 182 17.67 -15.50 -3.97
CA PHE A 182 17.08 -14.17 -3.73
C PHE A 182 15.78 -14.25 -2.93
N GLN A 183 14.92 -15.23 -3.20
CA GLN A 183 13.70 -15.43 -2.43
C GLN A 183 14.03 -15.63 -0.94
N LYS A 184 14.99 -16.49 -0.62
CA LYS A 184 15.43 -16.73 0.74
C LYS A 184 16.00 -15.47 1.38
N GLU A 185 16.91 -14.78 0.68
CA GLU A 185 17.55 -13.55 1.19
C GLU A 185 16.52 -12.43 1.44
N LEU A 186 15.58 -12.21 0.51
CA LEU A 186 14.50 -11.25 0.68
C LEU A 186 13.56 -11.65 1.83
N SER A 187 13.26 -12.94 2.01
CA SER A 187 12.48 -13.41 3.16
C SER A 187 13.19 -13.10 4.48
N GLU A 188 14.49 -13.40 4.59
CA GLU A 188 15.28 -13.12 5.79
C GLU A 188 15.34 -11.60 6.11
N ILE A 189 15.57 -10.76 5.09
CA ILE A 189 15.57 -9.29 5.26
C ILE A 189 14.17 -8.82 5.66
N GLY A 190 13.12 -9.27 4.99
CA GLY A 190 11.73 -8.89 5.26
C GLY A 190 11.27 -9.29 6.66
N ASP A 191 11.62 -10.49 7.13
CA ASP A 191 11.27 -10.99 8.46
C ASP A 191 12.02 -10.26 9.58
N SER A 192 13.17 -9.65 9.28
CA SER A 192 13.94 -8.85 10.27
C SER A 192 13.40 -7.43 10.46
N ALA A 193 12.50 -6.98 9.58
CA ALA A 193 11.99 -5.61 9.59
C ALA A 193 11.07 -5.36 10.79
N LYS A 194 11.37 -4.32 11.55
CA LYS A 194 10.49 -3.87 12.63
C LYS A 194 9.33 -3.07 12.07
N THR A 195 8.18 -3.20 12.70
CA THR A 195 7.01 -2.37 12.44
C THR A 195 7.09 -1.09 13.25
N ALA A 196 6.57 0.01 12.70
CA ALA A 196 6.50 1.27 13.44
C ALA A 196 5.51 1.20 14.63
N SER A 197 4.49 0.34 14.50
CA SER A 197 3.43 0.14 15.50
C SER A 197 3.83 -0.81 16.63
N LYS A 198 4.99 -1.49 16.50
CA LYS A 198 5.43 -2.63 17.33
C LYS A 198 4.60 -3.91 17.15
N ALA A 199 3.78 -4.00 16.12
CA ALA A 199 3.18 -5.25 15.68
C ALA A 199 4.25 -6.32 15.41
N PRO A 200 3.93 -7.62 15.59
CA PRO A 200 4.91 -8.70 15.58
C PRO A 200 5.62 -8.93 14.24
N LYS A 201 5.00 -8.54 13.11
CA LYS A 201 5.56 -8.77 11.77
C LYS A 201 5.23 -7.63 10.83
N ALA A 202 6.22 -7.22 10.03
CA ALA A 202 6.02 -6.28 8.95
C ALA A 202 5.54 -6.97 7.66
N ASP A 203 4.62 -6.33 6.95
CA ASP A 203 4.36 -6.59 5.54
C ASP A 203 4.98 -5.45 4.72
N SER A 204 6.04 -5.78 3.99
CA SER A 204 6.89 -4.84 3.29
C SER A 204 7.01 -5.20 1.80
N PRO A 205 7.42 -4.25 0.95
CA PRO A 205 7.76 -4.57 -0.44
C PRO A 205 8.82 -5.68 -0.55
N ILE A 206 9.72 -5.81 0.43
CA ILE A 206 10.75 -6.85 0.47
C ILE A 206 10.11 -8.24 0.67
N SER A 207 9.24 -8.39 1.68
CA SER A 207 8.54 -9.65 1.93
C SER A 207 7.56 -10.00 0.79
N GLN A 208 6.94 -8.99 0.17
CA GLN A 208 6.09 -9.18 -1.01
C GLN A 208 6.90 -9.66 -2.22
N ALA A 209 8.06 -9.06 -2.50
CA ALA A 209 8.96 -9.51 -3.56
C ALA A 209 9.43 -10.96 -3.31
N ALA A 210 9.78 -11.31 -2.07
CA ALA A 210 10.07 -12.70 -1.71
C ALA A 210 8.89 -13.63 -2.02
N GLY A 211 7.67 -13.23 -1.65
CA GLY A 211 6.44 -13.99 -1.94
C GLY A 211 6.23 -14.23 -3.44
N THR A 212 6.51 -13.24 -4.29
CA THR A 212 6.40 -13.41 -5.76
C THR A 212 7.37 -14.43 -6.34
N LEU A 213 8.44 -14.77 -5.62
CA LEU A 213 9.45 -15.74 -6.04
C LEU A 213 9.25 -17.13 -5.42
N LEU A 214 8.16 -17.37 -4.66
CA LEU A 214 7.81 -18.71 -4.19
C LEU A 214 7.44 -19.64 -5.34
N GLU A 215 6.76 -19.09 -6.36
CA GLU A 215 6.42 -19.78 -7.60
C GLU A 215 7.18 -19.13 -8.77
N ILE A 216 8.25 -19.81 -9.22
CA ILE A 216 9.08 -19.33 -10.31
C ILE A 216 8.35 -19.50 -11.64
N THR A 217 7.88 -18.38 -12.18
CA THR A 217 7.21 -18.24 -13.47
C THR A 217 7.90 -17.15 -14.31
N ASP A 218 7.61 -17.08 -15.61
CA ASP A 218 8.18 -16.04 -16.48
C ASP A 218 7.88 -14.61 -15.97
N ALA A 219 6.73 -14.40 -15.33
CA ALA A 219 6.33 -13.10 -14.78
C ALA A 219 6.93 -12.80 -13.39
N SER A 220 7.36 -13.82 -12.64
CA SER A 220 7.78 -13.67 -11.23
C SER A 220 8.93 -12.67 -11.05
N PHE A 221 9.94 -12.71 -11.93
CA PHE A 221 11.13 -11.86 -11.87
C PHE A 221 10.81 -10.38 -12.08
N GLY A 222 10.03 -10.07 -13.11
CA GLY A 222 9.61 -8.70 -13.41
C GLY A 222 8.76 -8.12 -12.29
N LYS A 223 7.82 -8.92 -11.76
CA LYS A 223 6.96 -8.53 -10.65
C LYS A 223 7.76 -8.28 -9.37
N ALA A 224 8.70 -9.17 -9.02
CA ALA A 224 9.57 -8.99 -7.86
C ALA A 224 10.42 -7.72 -7.99
N ALA A 225 11.00 -7.48 -9.16
CA ALA A 225 11.80 -6.27 -9.44
C ALA A 225 10.95 -4.99 -9.35
N GLU A 226 9.71 -5.01 -9.86
CA GLU A 226 8.78 -3.88 -9.78
C GLU A 226 8.42 -3.55 -8.33
N VAL A 227 8.06 -4.58 -7.54
CA VAL A 227 7.74 -4.42 -6.11
C VAL A 227 8.93 -3.79 -5.37
N LEU A 228 10.15 -4.29 -5.59
CA LEU A 228 11.36 -3.70 -5.00
C LEU A 228 11.61 -2.28 -5.49
N THR A 229 11.32 -1.98 -6.76
CA THR A 229 11.47 -0.62 -7.31
C THR A 229 10.57 0.38 -6.58
N ILE A 230 9.30 0.03 -6.42
CA ILE A 230 8.32 0.88 -5.73
C ILE A 230 8.74 1.06 -4.27
N GLY A 231 9.08 -0.03 -3.57
CA GLY A 231 9.47 0.00 -2.17
C GLY A 231 10.72 0.83 -1.89
N LEU A 232 11.79 0.63 -2.67
CA LEU A 232 13.05 1.35 -2.49
C LEU A 232 12.95 2.84 -2.86
N SER A 233 12.02 3.21 -3.73
CA SER A 233 11.78 4.62 -4.07
C SER A 233 11.10 5.40 -2.94
N ALA A 234 10.34 4.72 -2.08
CA ALA A 234 9.64 5.32 -0.94
C ALA A 234 10.51 5.48 0.31
N ALA A 235 11.72 4.92 0.32
CA ALA A 235 12.67 4.95 1.45
C ALA A 235 13.71 6.10 1.35
N LYS A 236 13.55 7.03 0.41
CA LYS A 236 14.47 8.16 0.14
C LYS A 236 13.96 9.49 0.65
#